data_AF-A0A0V0QS45-F1
#
_entry.id   AF-A0A0V0QS45-F1
#
_cell.length_a   1.000
_cell.length_b   1.000
_cell.length_c   1.000
_cell.angle_alpha   90.00
_cell.angle_beta   90.00
_cell.angle_gamma   90.00
#
_symmetry.space_group_name_H-M   'P 1'
#
loop_
_entity.id
_entity.type
_entity.pdbx_description
1 polymer ?
#
loop_
_entity_poly.entity_id
_entity_poly.type
_entity_poly.pdbx_seq_one_letter_code
_entity_poly.pdbx_strand_id
1 'polypeptide(L)'
;MKIDFLWALYYISLNQIKTNLNIDNQESVDCFLKNDVLQIIKFSLNYDDQRIQEGALNLLGNLLLGKQQQNKIVFEKLIELGVMAKLIQFLNGINRQFRILCLRIVNNMVQIEGVTQSVYLQNIFPVLIQRISQDDSSVKIF
;
A
#
# COMPACT_ATOMS: atom_id res chain seq x y z
N MET A 1 -26.15 -6.11 -3.41
CA MET A 1 -25.24 -6.66 -2.38
C MET A 1 -23.74 -6.46 -2.63
N LYS A 2 -23.17 -6.61 -3.85
CA LYS A 2 -21.74 -6.30 -4.08
C LYS A 2 -21.42 -4.80 -4.19
N ILE A 3 -22.38 -4.00 -4.65
CA ILE A 3 -22.21 -2.56 -4.90
C ILE A 3 -22.13 -1.78 -3.57
N ASP A 4 -22.94 -2.13 -2.58
CA ASP A 4 -23.00 -1.43 -1.28
C ASP A 4 -21.71 -1.58 -0.46
N PHE A 5 -21.03 -2.73 -0.58
CA PHE A 5 -19.74 -2.97 0.08
C PHE A 5 -18.59 -2.18 -0.55
N LEU A 6 -18.56 -2.07 -1.89
CA LEU A 6 -17.59 -1.24 -2.60
C LEU A 6 -17.81 0.25 -2.34
N TRP A 7 -19.07 0.69 -2.21
CA TRP A 7 -19.40 2.04 -1.77
C TRP A 7 -19.01 2.31 -0.31
N ALA A 8 -19.19 1.34 0.60
CA ALA A 8 -18.69 1.45 1.97
C ALA A 8 -17.15 1.57 2.00
N LEU A 9 -16.43 0.89 1.11
CA LEU A 9 -14.97 0.98 0.99
C LEU A 9 -14.49 2.28 0.34
N TYR A 10 -15.22 2.77 -0.66
CA TYR A 10 -15.04 4.12 -1.19
C TYR A 10 -15.28 5.17 -0.09
N TYR A 11 -16.30 4.96 0.75
CA TYR A 11 -16.63 5.86 1.86
C TYR A 11 -15.60 5.80 3.01
N ILE A 12 -15.08 4.61 3.35
CA ILE A 12 -14.04 4.42 4.37
C ILE A 12 -12.71 5.00 3.87
N SER A 13 -12.31 4.71 2.63
CA SER A 13 -11.09 5.27 2.04
C SER A 13 -11.18 6.79 1.92
N LEU A 14 -12.31 7.37 1.48
CA LEU A 14 -12.48 8.83 1.42
C LEU A 14 -12.58 9.51 2.80
N ASN A 15 -13.30 8.93 3.76
CA ASN A 15 -13.51 9.57 5.06
C ASN A 15 -12.35 9.36 6.05
N GLN A 16 -11.57 8.28 5.96
CA GLN A 16 -10.31 8.11 6.71
C GLN A 16 -9.12 8.84 6.05
N ILE A 17 -9.27 9.33 4.81
CA ILE A 17 -8.35 10.33 4.24
C ILE A 17 -8.69 11.74 4.75
N LYS A 18 -9.96 12.01 5.12
CA LYS A 18 -10.40 13.30 5.68
C LYS A 18 -10.28 13.42 7.20
N THR A 19 -10.53 12.33 7.92
CA THR A 19 -10.14 12.23 9.32
C THR A 19 -8.73 11.69 9.30
N ASN A 20 -7.74 12.49 9.67
CA ASN A 20 -6.44 11.99 10.10
C ASN A 20 -6.68 10.68 10.84
N LEU A 21 -6.32 9.52 10.25
CA LEU A 21 -6.07 8.35 11.05
C LEU A 21 -5.09 8.88 12.09
N ASN A 22 -5.53 9.02 13.33
CA ASN A 22 -4.65 9.36 14.41
C ASN A 22 -3.90 8.06 14.66
N ILE A 23 -2.90 7.77 13.81
CA ILE A 23 -2.15 6.50 13.76
C ILE A 23 -1.35 6.34 15.07
N ASP A 24 -1.28 7.37 15.90
CA ASP A 24 -0.85 7.32 17.29
C ASP A 24 -1.74 6.43 18.18
N ASN A 25 -2.97 6.11 17.77
CA ASN A 25 -3.86 5.17 18.49
C ASN A 25 -3.71 3.74 17.96
N GLN A 26 -2.93 2.93 18.70
CA GLN A 26 -2.65 1.51 18.47
C GLN A 26 -3.88 0.65 18.15
N GLU A 27 -5.03 0.98 18.74
CA GLU A 27 -6.29 0.23 18.59
C GLU A 27 -6.78 0.20 17.14
N SER A 28 -6.46 1.23 16.36
CA SER A 28 -6.90 1.35 14.97
C SER A 28 -6.28 0.26 14.09
N VAL A 29 -4.96 0.10 14.15
CA VAL A 29 -4.21 -0.87 13.32
C VAL A 29 -4.54 -2.32 13.73
N ASP A 30 -4.68 -2.58 15.03
CA ASP A 30 -5.07 -3.91 15.52
C ASP A 30 -6.50 -4.27 15.09
N CYS A 31 -7.41 -3.29 15.06
CA CYS A 31 -8.76 -3.46 14.51
C CYS A 31 -8.70 -3.80 13.02
N PHE A 32 -7.85 -3.14 12.23
CA PHE A 32 -7.67 -3.45 10.81
C PHE A 32 -7.12 -4.86 10.55
N LEU A 33 -6.18 -5.31 11.39
CA LEU A 33 -5.60 -6.66 11.29
C LEU A 33 -6.61 -7.76 11.65
N LYS A 34 -7.56 -7.48 12.54
CA LYS A 34 -8.62 -8.40 12.96
C LYS A 34 -9.81 -8.47 11.99
N ASN A 35 -10.05 -7.42 11.20
CA ASN A 35 -11.22 -7.31 10.31
C ASN A 35 -10.91 -7.59 8.83
N ASP A 36 -9.88 -8.38 8.52
CA ASP A 36 -9.51 -8.77 7.15
C ASP A 36 -9.34 -7.60 6.16
N VAL A 37 -9.01 -6.41 6.64
CA VAL A 37 -8.93 -5.22 5.78
C VAL A 37 -7.82 -5.33 4.72
N LEU A 38 -6.77 -6.11 4.99
CA LEU A 38 -5.74 -6.39 3.99
C LEU A 38 -6.26 -7.25 2.81
N GLN A 39 -7.20 -8.16 3.05
CA GLN A 39 -7.88 -8.89 1.96
C GLN A 39 -8.69 -7.93 1.10
N ILE A 40 -9.36 -6.99 1.76
CA ILE A 40 -10.15 -5.99 1.04
C ILE A 40 -9.25 -5.07 0.21
N ILE A 41 -8.11 -4.62 0.75
CA ILE A 41 -7.10 -3.87 0.00
C ILE A 41 -6.64 -4.68 -1.22
N LYS A 42 -6.33 -5.97 -1.06
CA LYS A 42 -5.98 -6.85 -2.19
C LYS A 42 -7.07 -6.86 -3.27
N PHE A 43 -8.34 -6.99 -2.90
CA PHE A 43 -9.44 -6.95 -3.86
C PHE A 43 -9.55 -5.59 -4.55
N SER A 44 -9.50 -4.50 -3.79
CA SER A 44 -9.60 -3.12 -4.30
C SER A 44 -8.45 -2.75 -5.24
N LEU A 45 -7.22 -3.23 -4.98
CA LEU A 45 -6.09 -3.01 -5.87
C LEU A 45 -6.27 -3.70 -7.24
N ASN A 46 -7.07 -4.76 -7.31
CA ASN A 46 -7.37 -5.48 -8.55
C ASN A 46 -8.70 -5.06 -9.20
N TYR A 47 -9.39 -4.05 -8.65
CA TYR A 47 -10.62 -3.54 -9.20
C TYR A 47 -10.37 -2.58 -10.36
N ASP A 48 -11.25 -2.51 -11.35
CA ASP A 48 -11.02 -1.72 -12.59
C ASP A 48 -11.26 -0.20 -12.44
N ASP A 49 -11.76 0.26 -11.29
CA ASP A 49 -11.91 1.70 -11.01
C ASP A 49 -10.65 2.28 -10.37
N GLN A 50 -10.02 3.25 -11.05
CA GLN A 50 -8.79 3.88 -10.58
C GLN A 50 -8.93 4.56 -9.21
N ARG A 51 -10.09 5.15 -8.90
CA ARG A 51 -10.31 5.82 -7.61
C ARG A 51 -10.32 4.82 -6.45
N ILE A 52 -10.84 3.61 -6.71
CA ILE A 52 -10.83 2.52 -5.73
C ILE A 52 -9.40 2.01 -5.52
N GLN A 53 -8.63 1.86 -6.61
CA GLN A 53 -7.22 1.48 -6.54
C GLN A 53 -6.39 2.51 -5.77
N GLU A 54 -6.60 3.82 -6.02
CA GLU A 54 -5.92 4.89 -5.30
C GLU A 54 -6.31 4.93 -3.82
N GLY A 55 -7.59 4.76 -3.49
CA GLY A 55 -8.06 4.66 -2.12
C GLY A 55 -7.38 3.50 -1.38
N ALA A 56 -7.23 2.35 -2.05
CA ALA A 56 -6.55 1.18 -1.50
C ALA A 56 -5.04 1.42 -1.29
N LEU A 57 -4.35 2.02 -2.25
CA LEU A 57 -2.93 2.41 -2.11
C LEU A 57 -2.74 3.45 -1.00
N ASN A 58 -3.68 4.38 -0.85
CA ASN A 58 -3.62 5.37 0.23
C ASN A 58 -3.79 4.75 1.61
N LEU A 59 -4.82 3.92 1.78
CA LEU A 59 -5.04 3.19 3.02
C LEU A 59 -3.84 2.30 3.37
N LEU A 60 -3.29 1.59 2.38
CA LEU A 60 -2.12 0.74 2.56
C LEU A 60 -0.88 1.52 3.02
N GLY A 61 -0.62 2.68 2.41
CA GLY A 61 0.46 3.57 2.83
C GLY A 61 0.31 4.01 4.29
N ASN A 62 -0.91 4.33 4.71
CA ASN A 62 -1.21 4.77 6.08
C ASN A 62 -1.09 3.64 7.09
N LEU A 63 -1.47 2.40 6.73
CA LEU A 63 -1.32 1.23 7.62
C LEU A 63 0.15 0.91 7.94
N LEU A 64 1.07 1.30 7.06
CA LEU A 64 2.52 1.11 7.22
C LEU A 64 3.21 2.29 7.94
N LEU A 65 2.44 3.21 8.53
CA LEU A 65 2.95 4.29 9.39
C LEU A 65 2.73 4.00 10.88
N GLY A 66 2.26 2.80 11.23
CA GLY A 66 2.03 2.37 12.62
C GLY A 66 3.31 2.02 13.37
N LYS A 67 3.18 1.33 14.52
CA LYS A 67 4.34 0.86 15.28
C LYS A 67 5.08 -0.25 14.52
N GLN A 68 6.41 -0.32 14.70
CA GLN A 68 7.29 -1.27 14.01
C GLN A 68 6.78 -2.73 14.02
N GLN A 69 6.31 -3.23 15.17
CA GLN A 69 5.76 -4.59 15.27
C GLN A 69 4.50 -4.80 14.42
N GLN A 70 3.59 -3.82 14.39
CA GLN A 70 2.37 -3.89 13.58
C GLN A 70 2.70 -3.80 12.10
N ASN A 71 3.59 -2.88 11.72
CA ASN A 71 4.01 -2.72 10.32
C ASN A 71 4.66 -4.00 9.80
N LYS A 72 5.44 -4.70 10.64
CA LYS A 72 6.02 -6.00 10.28
C LYS A 72 4.95 -7.06 10.01
N ILE A 73 3.94 -7.17 10.87
CA ILE A 73 2.80 -8.10 10.66
C ILE A 73 2.03 -7.74 9.38
N VAL A 74 1.77 -6.44 9.17
CA VAL A 74 1.12 -5.96 7.94
C VAL A 74 1.96 -6.36 6.73
N PHE A 75 3.27 -6.10 6.75
CA PHE A 75 4.19 -6.45 5.68
C PHE A 75 4.19 -7.95 5.36
N GLU A 76 4.30 -8.80 6.38
CA GLU A 76 4.26 -10.26 6.22
C GLU A 76 2.95 -10.72 5.54
N LYS A 77 1.80 -10.19 6.01
CA LYS A 77 0.51 -10.46 5.37
C LYS A 77 0.43 -9.96 3.93
N LEU A 78 1.05 -8.82 3.60
CA LEU A 78 1.06 -8.32 2.21
C LEU A 78 1.79 -9.26 1.26
N ILE A 79 2.86 -9.90 1.74
CA ILE A 79 3.56 -10.95 0.98
C ILE A 79 2.64 -12.16 0.80
N GLU A 80 2.07 -12.69 1.88
CA GLU A 80 1.17 -13.86 1.83
C GLU A 80 -0.02 -13.65 0.89
N LEU A 81 -0.56 -12.43 0.87
CA LEU A 81 -1.69 -12.06 0.03
C LEU A 81 -1.31 -11.81 -1.44
N GLY A 82 -0.02 -11.76 -1.76
CA GLY A 82 0.49 -11.48 -3.10
C GLY A 82 0.32 -10.02 -3.53
N VAL A 83 0.18 -9.09 -2.58
CA VAL A 83 0.00 -7.66 -2.87
C VAL A 83 1.25 -7.07 -3.53
N MET A 84 2.43 -7.60 -3.18
CA MET A 84 3.73 -7.14 -3.72
C MET A 84 3.79 -7.19 -5.25
N ALA A 85 3.23 -8.23 -5.87
CA ALA A 85 3.17 -8.35 -7.33
C ALA A 85 2.36 -7.23 -7.96
N LYS A 86 1.26 -6.82 -7.31
CA LYS A 86 0.41 -5.73 -7.79
C LYS A 86 1.09 -4.37 -7.64
N LEU A 87 1.81 -4.14 -6.54
CA LEU A 87 2.63 -2.94 -6.35
C LEU A 87 3.71 -2.83 -7.44
N ILE A 88 4.39 -3.94 -7.78
CA ILE A 88 5.35 -3.98 -8.88
C ILE A 88 4.68 -3.65 -10.22
N GLN A 89 3.50 -4.23 -10.50
CA GLN A 89 2.75 -3.91 -11.71
C GLN A 89 2.46 -2.41 -11.81
N PHE A 90 2.06 -1.78 -10.70
CA PHE A 90 1.81 -0.34 -10.66
C PHE A 90 3.08 0.50 -10.78
N LEU A 91 4.19 0.10 -10.14
CA LEU A 91 5.50 0.73 -10.33
C LEU A 91 5.97 0.65 -11.79
N ASN A 92 5.64 -0.43 -12.49
CA ASN A 92 5.94 -0.59 -13.91
C ASN A 92 4.92 0.05 -14.87
N GLY A 93 3.78 0.47 -14.34
CA GLY A 93 2.71 1.06 -15.13
C GLY A 93 3.03 2.48 -15.60
N ILE A 94 2.25 2.95 -16.58
CA ILE A 94 2.35 4.31 -17.12
C ILE A 94 1.72 5.37 -16.20
N ASN A 95 0.84 4.97 -15.28
CA ASN A 95 0.16 5.90 -14.36
C ASN A 95 1.15 6.42 -13.29
N ARG A 96 1.57 7.67 -13.45
CA ARG A 96 2.52 8.34 -12.53
C ARG A 96 2.00 8.43 -11.10
N GLN A 97 0.69 8.68 -10.91
CA GLN A 97 0.11 8.80 -9.58
C GLN A 97 0.23 7.48 -8.81
N PHE A 98 -0.05 6.35 -9.48
CA PHE A 98 0.08 5.04 -8.87
C PHE A 98 1.53 4.72 -8.52
N ARG A 99 2.47 5.09 -9.40
CA ARG A 99 3.91 4.93 -9.10
C ARG A 99 4.30 5.70 -7.84
N ILE A 100 3.90 6.96 -7.70
CA ILE A 100 4.19 7.78 -6.51
C ILE A 100 3.61 7.14 -5.24
N LEU A 101 2.36 6.69 -5.28
CA LEU A 101 1.73 6.02 -4.13
C LEU A 101 2.44 4.71 -3.78
N CYS A 102 2.85 3.92 -4.77
CA CYS A 102 3.62 2.70 -4.54
C CYS A 102 5.01 2.99 -3.96
N LEU A 103 5.69 4.03 -4.45
CA LEU A 103 6.99 4.46 -3.90
C LEU A 103 6.87 4.86 -2.44
N ARG A 104 5.81 5.59 -2.06
CA ARG A 104 5.52 5.91 -0.66
C ARG A 104 5.34 4.64 0.19
N ILE A 105 4.59 3.66 -0.31
CA ILE A 105 4.39 2.37 0.37
C ILE A 105 5.73 1.63 0.54
N VAL A 106 6.53 1.54 -0.52
CA VAL A 106 7.85 0.88 -0.48
C VAL A 106 8.79 1.59 0.49
N ASN A 107 8.80 2.92 0.50
CA ASN A 107 9.57 3.72 1.46
C ASN A 107 9.18 3.39 2.90
N ASN A 108 7.88 3.30 3.19
CA ASN A 108 7.40 2.91 4.52
C ASN A 108 7.83 1.48 4.88
N MET A 109 7.83 0.54 3.91
CA MET A 109 8.26 -0.85 4.15
C MET A 109 9.76 -0.97 4.48
N VAL A 110 10.63 -0.25 3.77
CA VAL A 110 12.08 -0.34 3.99
C VAL A 110 12.53 0.33 5.30
N GLN A 111 11.66 1.16 5.89
CA GLN A 111 11.85 1.71 7.24
C GLN A 111 11.46 0.73 8.35
N ILE A 112 10.87 -0.42 8.01
CA ILE A 112 10.56 -1.47 8.99
C ILE A 112 11.83 -2.25 9.31
N GLU A 113 12.18 -2.32 10.59
CA GLU A 113 13.41 -3.00 11.03
C GLU A 113 13.40 -4.49 10.62
N GLY A 114 14.47 -4.93 9.97
CA GLY A 114 14.66 -6.32 9.54
C GLY A 114 13.86 -6.75 8.30
N VAL A 115 13.14 -5.82 7.63
CA VAL A 115 12.29 -6.14 6.47
C VAL A 115 12.95 -5.85 5.12
N THR A 116 14.00 -5.03 5.08
CA THR A 116 14.67 -4.60 3.83
C THR A 116 15.10 -5.77 2.94
N GLN A 117 15.64 -6.84 3.51
CA GLN A 117 16.03 -8.03 2.75
C GLN A 117 14.81 -8.74 2.15
N SER A 118 13.69 -8.81 2.86
CA SER A 118 12.43 -9.35 2.35
C SER A 118 11.87 -8.49 1.23
N VAL A 119 11.95 -7.16 1.32
CA VAL A 119 11.57 -6.24 0.22
C VAL A 119 12.42 -6.49 -1.03
N TYR A 120 13.72 -6.74 -0.84
CA TYR A 120 14.61 -7.12 -1.94
C TYR A 120 14.20 -8.43 -2.63
N LEU A 121 13.86 -9.46 -1.85
CA LEU A 121 13.38 -10.74 -2.38
C LEU A 121 12.07 -10.64 -3.15
N GLN A 122 11.28 -9.58 -2.93
CA GLN A 122 10.05 -9.32 -3.68
C GLN A 122 10.30 -8.65 -5.05
N ASN A 123 11.55 -8.51 -5.52
CA ASN A 123 11.91 -7.90 -6.81
C ASN A 123 11.52 -6.42 -6.98
N ILE A 124 11.37 -5.68 -5.87
CA ILE A 124 11.03 -4.25 -5.93
C ILE A 124 12.24 -3.40 -6.36
N PHE A 125 13.43 -3.65 -5.81
CA PHE A 125 14.62 -2.83 -6.11
C PHE A 125 15.05 -2.85 -7.59
N PRO A 126 15.06 -3.99 -8.30
CA PRO A 126 15.35 -4.00 -9.74
C PRO A 126 14.43 -3.06 -10.54
N VAL A 127 13.14 -3.00 -10.17
CA VAL A 127 12.16 -2.11 -10.81
C VAL A 127 12.49 -0.64 -10.51
N LEU A 128 12.88 -0.32 -9.28
CA LEU A 128 13.29 1.04 -8.92
C LEU A 128 14.54 1.47 -9.70
N ILE A 129 15.56 0.62 -9.78
CA ILE A 129 16.79 0.89 -10.54
C ILE A 129 16.45 1.14 -12.02
N GLN A 130 15.64 0.26 -12.63
CA GLN A 130 15.20 0.43 -14.02
C GLN A 130 14.52 1.78 -14.23
N ARG A 131 13.66 2.21 -13.30
CA ARG A 131 12.95 3.49 -13.40
C ARG A 131 13.86 4.70 -13.24
N ILE A 132 14.86 4.62 -12.37
CA ILE A 132 15.90 5.65 -12.24
C ILE A 132 16.67 5.78 -13.55
N SER A 133 17.07 4.66 -14.17
CA SER A 133 17.77 4.65 -15.47
C SER A 133 16.93 5.21 -16.62
N GLN A 134 15.60 5.24 -16.48
CA GLN A 134 14.66 5.80 -17.46
C GLN A 134 14.36 7.29 -17.21
N ASP A 135 15.09 7.94 -16.30
CA ASP A 135 14.87 9.34 -15.89
C ASP A 135 13.45 9.62 -15.36
N ASP A 136 12.77 8.60 -14.81
CA ASP A 136 11.40 8.75 -14.32
C ASP A 136 11.34 9.73 -13.12
N SER A 137 10.73 10.89 -13.37
CA SER A 137 10.55 11.94 -12.38
C SER A 137 9.84 11.47 -11.10
N SER A 138 9.05 10.39 -11.11
CA SER A 138 8.38 9.91 -9.91
C SER A 138 9.36 9.36 -8.86
N VAL A 139 10.48 8.78 -9.30
CA VAL A 139 11.47 8.18 -8.38
C VAL A 139 12.46 9.22 -7.87
N LYS A 140 12.64 10.34 -8.58
CA LYS A 140 13.56 11.44 -8.20
C LYS A 140 13.08 12.30 -7.03
N ILE A 141 11.83 12.11 -6.58
CA ILE A 141 11.20 12.91 -5.51
C ILE A 141 11.45 12.30 -4.12
N PHE A 142 11.99 11.08 -4.07
CA PHE A 142 12.33 10.35 -2.85
C PHE A 142 13.85 10.16 -2.78
#